data_AF-G8S1Z2-F1
#
_entry.id   AF-G8S1Z2-F1
#
_cell.length_a   1.000
_cell.length_b   1.000
_cell.length_c   1.000
_cell.angle_alpha   90.00
_cell.angle_beta   90.00
_cell.angle_gamma   90.00
#
_symmetry.space_group_name_H-M   'P 1'
#
loop_
_entity.id
_entity.type
_entity.pdbx_description
1 polymer ?
#
loop_
_entity_poly.entity_id
_entity_poly.type
_entity_poly.pdbx_seq_one_letter_code
_entity_poly.pdbx_strand_id
1 'polypeptide(L)'
;MRRAILLFVALIGGLLAGCGSASPKAPAPALPAVTGTHPVGSVQDLQTADSSVRVKVAAAGAAADRYVVRVTVQVLRGTYEFNPVLLHLRDTTGADTGPVPGRSRPATAFTLHPGVTLSWRVPFPHPAAPDAQVVLTSRSGTALAAWNTRPAGTP
;
A
#
# COMPACT_ATOMS: atom_id res chain seq x y z
N MET A 1 -4.75 -14.75 -68.13
CA MET A 1 -5.28 -13.89 -67.06
C MET A 1 -4.95 -12.45 -67.44
N ARG A 2 -5.96 -11.65 -67.81
CA ARG A 2 -5.83 -10.30 -68.35
C ARG A 2 -6.67 -9.33 -67.50
N ARG A 3 -6.20 -8.08 -67.46
CA ARG A 3 -6.90 -6.79 -67.24
C ARG A 3 -6.60 -6.07 -65.93
N ALA A 4 -5.78 -5.03 -66.09
CA ALA A 4 -5.77 -3.78 -65.34
C ALA A 4 -7.03 -2.94 -65.61
N ILE A 5 -7.31 -1.96 -64.72
CA ILE A 5 -8.04 -0.67 -64.85
C ILE A 5 -8.25 -0.17 -63.39
N LEU A 6 -7.50 0.85 -62.92
CA LEU A 6 -7.86 2.30 -62.82
C LEU A 6 -8.88 2.58 -61.67
N LEU A 7 -8.86 3.63 -60.84
CA LEU A 7 -8.54 5.06 -61.03
C LEU A 7 -8.66 5.78 -59.65
N PHE A 8 -7.82 6.81 -59.40
CA PHE A 8 -8.03 8.06 -58.61
C PHE A 8 -8.47 8.06 -57.12
N VAL A 9 -7.82 8.87 -56.28
CA VAL A 9 -8.16 10.29 -55.98
C VAL A 9 -7.11 10.87 -55.01
N ALA A 10 -6.68 12.10 -55.28
CA ALA A 10 -5.80 12.92 -54.45
C ALA A 10 -6.55 13.62 -53.31
N LEU A 11 -5.91 13.81 -52.15
CA LEU A 11 -6.23 14.82 -51.13
C LEU A 11 -4.92 15.07 -50.33
N ILE A 12 -4.10 16.08 -50.64
CA ILE A 12 -4.15 17.47 -50.13
C ILE A 12 -4.47 17.55 -48.63
N GLY A 13 -3.54 18.10 -47.85
CA GLY A 13 -3.84 18.75 -46.56
C GLY A 13 -2.82 18.48 -45.46
N GLY A 14 -1.95 19.47 -45.20
CA GLY A 14 -0.88 19.37 -44.21
C GLY A 14 -1.32 19.44 -42.74
N LEU A 15 -0.35 19.19 -41.86
CA LEU A 15 -0.29 19.54 -40.43
C LEU A 15 1.21 19.42 -40.06
N LEU A 16 2.00 20.50 -40.00
CA LEU A 16 2.07 21.51 -38.93
C LEU A 16 1.96 20.97 -37.50
N ALA A 17 3.04 21.26 -36.77
CA ALA A 17 3.15 21.49 -35.34
C ALA A 17 3.02 20.28 -34.40
N GLY A 18 4.13 20.00 -33.73
CA GLY A 18 4.18 19.14 -32.56
C GLY A 18 3.28 19.65 -31.45
N CYS A 19 2.69 18.70 -30.74
CA CYS A 19 2.28 18.86 -29.36
C CYS A 19 2.76 17.60 -28.65
N GLY A 20 3.72 17.79 -27.74
CA GLY A 20 4.13 16.77 -26.79
C GLY A 20 2.93 16.44 -25.90
N SER A 21 2.30 15.31 -26.18
CA SER A 21 1.35 14.71 -25.25
C SER A 21 2.16 14.12 -24.10
N ALA A 22 2.34 14.91 -23.04
CA ALA A 22 2.65 14.36 -21.73
C ALA A 22 1.55 13.34 -21.41
N SER A 23 1.89 12.04 -21.45
CA SER A 23 0.96 10.99 -21.07
C SER A 23 0.38 11.31 -19.69
N PRO A 24 -0.95 11.24 -19.51
CA PRO A 24 -1.52 11.25 -18.17
C PRO A 24 -0.85 10.10 -17.41
N LYS A 25 -0.14 10.43 -16.33
CA LYS A 25 0.38 9.44 -15.40
C LYS A 25 -0.80 8.58 -15.00
N ALA A 26 -0.86 7.35 -15.51
CA ALA A 26 -1.91 6.40 -15.20
C ALA A 26 -2.08 6.35 -13.67
N PRO A 27 -3.32 6.32 -13.15
CA PRO A 27 -3.53 6.07 -11.74
C PRO A 27 -2.71 4.85 -11.35
N ALA A 28 -1.95 4.95 -10.27
CA ALA A 28 -1.22 3.81 -9.74
C ALA A 28 -2.22 2.62 -9.64
N PRO A 29 -1.82 1.40 -10.05
CA PRO A 29 -2.69 0.24 -9.89
C PRO A 29 -3.22 0.20 -8.47
N ALA A 30 -4.55 0.17 -8.33
CA ALA A 30 -5.18 -0.02 -7.03
C ALA A 30 -4.57 -1.28 -6.42
N LEU A 31 -3.96 -1.15 -5.23
CA LEU A 31 -3.46 -2.33 -4.51
C LEU A 31 -4.61 -3.34 -4.44
N PRO A 32 -4.37 -4.63 -4.76
CA PRO A 32 -5.42 -5.64 -4.76
C PRO A 32 -6.17 -5.60 -3.42
N ALA A 33 -7.50 -5.66 -3.48
CA ALA A 33 -8.34 -5.66 -2.29
C ALA A 33 -7.93 -6.83 -1.39
N VAL A 34 -7.52 -6.54 -0.16
CA VAL A 34 -7.32 -7.57 0.85
C VAL A 34 -8.67 -8.23 1.10
N THR A 35 -8.78 -9.54 0.90
CA THR A 35 -9.98 -10.29 1.24
C THR A 35 -10.14 -10.32 2.75
N GLY A 36 -10.90 -9.37 3.28
CA GLY A 36 -11.15 -9.22 4.72
C GLY A 36 -10.27 -8.16 5.37
N THR A 37 -10.90 -7.16 5.98
CA THR A 37 -10.24 -6.20 6.85
C THR A 37 -10.45 -6.63 8.29
N HIS A 38 -9.39 -6.60 9.08
CA HIS A 38 -9.42 -7.02 10.48
C HIS A 38 -9.54 -5.81 11.39
N PRO A 39 -10.10 -5.91 12.61
CA PRO A 39 -10.08 -4.77 13.53
C PRO A 39 -8.64 -4.45 13.97
N VAL A 40 -8.29 -3.17 14.14
CA VAL A 40 -7.05 -2.80 14.84
C VAL A 40 -6.98 -3.48 16.20
N GLY A 41 -5.80 -3.99 16.53
CA GLY A 41 -5.52 -4.80 17.72
C GLY A 41 -5.57 -6.31 17.45
N SER A 42 -6.15 -6.75 16.33
CA SER A 42 -6.12 -8.15 15.91
C SER A 42 -4.73 -8.58 15.42
N VAL A 43 -4.49 -9.89 15.53
CA VAL A 43 -3.26 -10.56 15.11
C VAL A 43 -3.52 -11.27 13.79
N GLN A 44 -2.61 -11.13 12.84
CA GLN A 44 -2.64 -11.82 11.55
C GLN A 44 -1.38 -12.66 11.37
N ASP A 45 -1.57 -13.93 11.00
CA ASP A 45 -0.47 -14.81 10.62
C ASP A 45 -0.29 -14.72 9.09
N LEU A 46 0.85 -14.22 8.66
CA LEU A 46 1.20 -14.02 7.25
C LEU A 46 2.23 -15.08 6.86
N GLN A 47 2.04 -15.65 5.67
CA GLN A 47 2.97 -16.62 5.10
C GLN A 47 3.41 -16.15 3.72
N THR A 48 4.71 -16.22 3.49
CA THR A 48 5.34 -16.11 2.17
C THR A 48 6.11 -17.40 1.90
N ALA A 49 6.67 -17.53 0.70
CA ALA A 49 7.52 -18.68 0.36
C ALA A 49 8.69 -18.87 1.36
N ASP A 50 9.25 -17.76 1.84
CA ASP A 50 10.49 -17.73 2.60
C ASP A 50 10.30 -17.48 4.11
N SER A 51 9.10 -17.07 4.54
CA SER A 51 8.86 -16.65 5.91
C SER A 51 7.44 -16.90 6.41
N SER A 52 7.31 -17.08 7.72
CA SER A 52 6.02 -17.02 8.42
C SER A 52 6.15 -16.06 9.59
N VAL A 53 5.25 -15.09 9.64
CA VAL A 53 5.25 -14.04 10.65
C VAL A 53 3.87 -13.82 11.23
N ARG A 54 3.84 -13.45 12.50
CA ARG A 54 2.65 -13.01 13.21
C ARG A 54 2.73 -11.50 13.38
N VAL A 55 1.77 -10.78 12.83
CA VAL A 55 1.72 -9.31 12.82
C VAL A 55 0.50 -8.82 13.57
N LYS A 56 0.71 -7.89 14.50
CA LYS A 56 -0.36 -7.14 15.17
C LYS A 56 -0.19 -5.67 14.88
N VAL A 57 -1.25 -5.03 14.43
CA VAL A 57 -1.32 -3.57 14.28
C VAL A 57 -2.38 -3.04 15.23
N ALA A 58 -1.98 -2.21 16.19
CA ALA A 58 -2.87 -1.63 17.19
C ALA A 58 -2.81 -0.10 17.14
N ALA A 59 -3.90 0.58 17.48
CA ALA A 59 -3.87 2.02 17.71
C ALA A 59 -2.92 2.35 18.87
N ALA A 60 -2.07 3.37 18.70
CA ALA A 60 -1.09 3.80 19.69
C ALA A 60 -1.16 5.30 20.00
N GLY A 61 -2.10 6.02 19.41
CA GLY A 61 -2.36 7.43 19.65
C GLY A 61 -2.86 8.14 18.40
N ALA A 62 -3.52 9.27 18.60
CA ALA A 62 -3.97 10.15 17.54
C ALA A 62 -3.82 11.61 17.96
N ALA A 63 -3.56 12.47 17.00
CA ALA A 63 -3.61 13.92 17.07
C ALA A 63 -4.40 14.45 15.85
N ALA A 64 -4.70 15.75 15.84
CA ALA A 64 -5.50 16.37 14.79
C ALA A 64 -4.94 16.17 13.37
N ASP A 65 -3.62 16.00 13.22
CA ASP A 65 -2.91 15.83 11.95
C ASP A 65 -2.24 14.44 11.83
N ARG A 66 -2.42 13.55 12.81
CA ARG A 66 -1.57 12.37 12.95
C ARG A 66 -2.24 11.16 13.55
N TYR A 67 -2.07 10.01 12.93
CA TYR A 67 -2.49 8.73 13.44
C TYR A 67 -1.27 7.87 13.68
N VAL A 68 -1.17 7.25 14.85
CA VAL A 68 -0.01 6.44 15.22
C VAL A 68 -0.47 5.04 15.54
N VAL A 69 0.11 4.07 14.85
CA VAL A 69 -0.07 2.65 15.15
C VAL A 69 1.15 2.10 15.87
N ARG A 70 0.92 1.06 16.67
CA ARG A 70 1.94 0.15 17.16
C ARG A 70 1.89 -1.12 16.34
N VAL A 71 3.01 -1.44 15.71
CA VAL A 71 3.21 -2.66 14.95
C VAL A 71 4.03 -3.60 15.81
N THR A 72 3.56 -4.83 15.98
CA THR A 72 4.31 -5.90 16.62
C THR A 72 4.45 -7.03 15.63
N VAL A 73 5.69 -7.47 15.39
CA VAL A 73 6.01 -8.58 14.50
C VAL A 73 6.74 -9.65 15.30
N GLN A 74 6.27 -10.89 15.20
CA GLN A 74 6.95 -12.08 15.67
C GLN A 74 7.28 -12.96 14.47
N VAL A 75 8.53 -13.35 14.31
CA VAL A 75 8.95 -14.25 13.23
C VAL A 75 8.88 -15.69 13.70
N LEU A 76 7.98 -16.46 13.09
CA LEU A 76 7.75 -17.87 13.40
C LEU A 76 8.71 -18.79 12.63
N ARG A 77 8.98 -18.46 11.36
CA ARG A 77 9.91 -19.19 10.47
C ARG A 77 10.58 -18.23 9.48
N GLY A 78 11.83 -18.51 9.12
CA GLY A 78 12.57 -17.76 8.10
C GLY A 78 13.04 -16.40 8.59
N THR A 79 13.44 -15.53 7.67
CA THR A 79 13.74 -14.12 8.00
C THR A 79 12.66 -13.22 7.43
N TYR A 80 12.37 -12.13 8.12
CA TYR A 80 11.38 -11.16 7.66
C TYR A 80 12.01 -9.78 7.61
N GLU A 81 12.05 -9.20 6.41
CA GLU A 81 12.50 -7.83 6.23
C GLU A 81 11.30 -6.88 6.31
N PHE A 82 11.26 -6.08 7.35
CA PHE A 82 10.26 -5.03 7.50
C PHE A 82 10.83 -3.70 7.05
N ASN A 83 10.04 -2.92 6.32
CA ASN A 83 10.32 -1.52 6.04
C ASN A 83 9.04 -0.72 6.32
N PRO A 84 9.09 0.38 7.10
CA PRO A 84 7.90 1.19 7.37
C PRO A 84 7.11 1.58 6.12
N VAL A 85 7.78 1.81 4.98
CA VAL A 85 7.14 2.19 3.71
C VAL A 85 6.14 1.13 3.17
N LEU A 86 6.23 -0.11 3.66
CA LEU A 86 5.29 -1.19 3.32
C LEU A 86 3.93 -1.01 4.01
N LEU A 87 3.81 -0.09 4.97
CA LEU A 87 2.54 0.26 5.57
C LEU A 87 1.96 1.50 4.90
N HIS A 88 0.68 1.45 4.62
CA HIS A 88 -0.10 2.58 4.13
C HIS A 88 -1.30 2.79 5.04
N LEU A 89 -1.73 4.03 5.17
CA LEU A 89 -3.04 4.37 5.69
C LEU A 89 -3.92 4.72 4.50
N ARG A 90 -4.93 3.90 4.27
CA ARG A 90 -5.97 4.10 3.27
C ARG A 90 -7.17 4.77 3.92
N ASP A 91 -7.56 5.93 3.42
CA ASP A 91 -8.78 6.59 3.90
C ASP A 91 -10.05 6.00 3.24
N THR A 92 -11.22 6.51 3.63
CA THR A 92 -12.52 6.05 3.12
C THR A 92 -12.77 6.44 1.65
N THR A 93 -12.00 7.38 1.10
CA THR A 93 -12.04 7.76 -0.32
C THR A 93 -11.14 6.85 -1.17
N GLY A 94 -10.32 6.02 -0.53
CA GLY A 94 -9.35 5.14 -1.17
C GLY A 94 -7.96 5.78 -1.36
N ALA A 95 -7.72 6.97 -0.81
CA ALA A 95 -6.41 7.61 -0.86
C ALA A 95 -5.44 6.92 0.10
N ASP A 96 -4.29 6.49 -0.43
CA ASP A 96 -3.23 5.82 0.32
C ASP A 96 -2.16 6.83 0.74
N THR A 97 -1.87 6.89 2.05
CA THR A 97 -0.86 7.76 2.65
C THR A 97 0.22 6.92 3.32
N GLY A 98 1.49 7.17 3.00
CA GLY A 98 2.61 6.49 3.65
C GLY A 98 2.90 7.01 5.08
N PRO A 99 3.77 6.34 5.84
CA PRO A 99 4.17 6.81 7.15
C PRO A 99 4.96 8.11 7.06
N VAL A 100 4.99 8.88 8.14
CA VAL A 100 5.83 10.08 8.24
C VAL A 100 7.31 9.67 8.12
N PRO A 101 8.05 10.17 7.12
CA PRO A 101 9.44 9.78 6.90
C PRO A 101 10.31 10.02 8.13
N GLY A 102 11.16 9.04 8.47
CA GLY A 102 12.12 9.15 9.57
C GLY A 102 11.54 9.12 10.99
N ARG A 103 10.21 8.96 11.15
CA ARG A 103 9.55 9.00 12.47
C ARG A 103 9.19 7.63 13.05
N SER A 104 9.24 6.58 12.23
CA SER A 104 9.18 5.19 12.70
C SER A 104 10.46 4.81 13.43
N ARG A 105 10.40 3.83 14.34
CA ARG A 105 11.59 3.30 15.04
C ARG A 105 11.56 1.77 15.06
N PRO A 106 12.20 1.07 14.12
CA PRO A 106 13.21 1.57 13.19
C PRO A 106 12.65 2.47 12.08
N ALA A 107 13.47 3.43 11.62
CA ALA A 107 13.08 4.42 10.61
C ALA A 107 13.22 3.90 9.17
N THR A 108 14.09 2.91 8.96
CA THR A 108 14.43 2.30 7.68
C THR A 108 14.11 0.82 7.69
N ALA A 109 14.37 0.14 6.58
CA ALA A 109 14.29 -1.32 6.51
C ALA A 109 15.21 -1.99 7.55
N PHE A 110 14.77 -3.12 8.09
CA PHE A 110 15.55 -3.97 8.97
C PHE A 110 15.05 -5.41 8.91
N THR A 111 15.92 -6.33 9.29
CA THR A 111 15.65 -7.77 9.27
C THR A 111 15.35 -8.30 10.65
N LEU A 112 14.29 -9.10 10.76
CA LEU A 112 13.94 -9.88 11.94
C LEU A 112 14.26 -11.35 11.70
N HIS A 113 14.82 -11.99 12.73
CA HIS A 113 15.20 -13.40 12.73
C HIS A 113 14.14 -14.25 13.45
N PRO A 114 14.09 -15.58 13.20
CA PRO A 114 13.18 -16.48 13.90
C PRO A 114 13.26 -16.35 15.42
N GLY A 115 12.12 -16.45 16.10
CA GLY A 115 12.03 -16.36 17.56
C GLY A 115 12.08 -14.94 18.12
N VAL A 116 12.37 -13.93 17.29
CA VAL A 116 12.34 -12.52 17.70
C VAL A 116 10.91 -11.99 17.64
N THR A 117 10.50 -11.30 18.71
CA THR A 117 9.33 -10.43 18.72
C THR A 117 9.79 -9.00 18.92
N LEU A 118 9.41 -8.09 18.02
CA LEU A 118 9.74 -6.67 18.13
C LEU A 118 8.48 -5.82 17.95
N SER A 119 8.40 -4.71 18.68
CA SER A 119 7.27 -3.79 18.64
C SER A 119 7.73 -2.34 18.51
N TRP A 120 7.09 -1.58 17.62
CA TRP A 120 7.44 -0.19 17.36
C TRP A 120 6.23 0.66 16.96
N ARG A 121 6.43 1.98 16.93
CA ARG A 121 5.41 2.96 16.51
C ARG A 121 5.66 3.39 15.06
N VAL A 122 4.56 3.55 14.32
CA VAL A 122 4.55 4.04 12.93
C VAL A 122 3.51 5.16 12.85
N PRO A 123 3.94 6.43 12.72
CA PRO A 123 3.04 7.56 12.55
C PRO A 123 2.69 7.79 11.07
N PHE A 124 1.45 8.20 10.80
CA PHE A 124 0.95 8.63 9.49
C PHE A 124 0.49 10.10 9.56
N PRO A 125 0.74 10.90 8.51
CA PRO A 125 0.28 12.29 8.42
C PRO A 125 -1.21 12.33 8.04
N HIS A 126 -2.04 11.76 8.88
CA HIS A 126 -3.48 11.63 8.67
C HIS A 126 -4.19 11.70 10.04
N PRO A 127 -5.30 12.44 10.18
CA PRO A 127 -6.09 12.41 11.41
C PRO A 127 -6.56 10.99 11.76
N ALA A 128 -6.93 10.73 13.01
CA ALA A 128 -7.76 9.55 13.26
C ALA A 128 -9.10 9.71 12.53
N ALA A 129 -9.34 8.87 11.53
CA ALA A 129 -10.62 8.80 10.85
C ALA A 129 -11.27 7.45 11.14
N PRO A 130 -12.58 7.41 11.43
CA PRO A 130 -13.30 6.14 11.46
C PRO A 130 -13.21 5.49 10.07
N ASP A 131 -13.17 4.16 10.06
CA ASP A 131 -13.27 3.33 8.85
C ASP A 131 -12.11 3.47 7.84
N ALA A 132 -11.05 4.22 8.17
CA ALA A 132 -9.75 4.13 7.48
C ALA A 132 -9.09 2.77 7.74
N GLN A 133 -8.15 2.36 6.89
CA GLN A 133 -7.47 1.08 6.96
C GLN A 133 -5.96 1.26 7.01
N VAL A 134 -5.30 0.51 7.88
CA VAL A 134 -3.84 0.36 7.83
C VAL A 134 -3.58 -0.88 6.98
N VAL A 135 -2.91 -0.72 5.85
CA VAL A 135 -2.63 -1.80 4.89
C VAL A 135 -1.15 -2.12 4.93
N LEU A 136 -0.81 -3.38 5.14
CA LEU A 136 0.55 -3.89 4.98
C LEU A 136 0.69 -4.53 3.60
N THR A 137 1.70 -4.12 2.85
CA THR A 137 2.01 -4.63 1.52
C THR A 137 3.33 -5.39 1.50
N SER A 138 3.49 -6.25 0.51
CA SER A 138 4.79 -6.80 0.11
C SER A 138 5.60 -5.73 -0.63
N ARG A 139 6.88 -6.02 -0.87
CA ARG A 139 7.75 -5.17 -1.72
C ARG A 139 7.23 -4.99 -3.14
N SER A 140 6.48 -5.97 -3.65
CA SER A 140 5.86 -5.92 -4.98
C SER A 140 4.56 -5.09 -4.98
N GLY A 141 4.14 -4.53 -3.84
CA GLY A 141 2.88 -3.81 -3.72
C GLY A 141 1.66 -4.72 -3.60
N THR A 142 1.82 -6.00 -3.26
CA THR A 142 0.68 -6.87 -3.01
C THR A 142 0.23 -6.67 -1.57
N ALA A 143 -1.05 -6.38 -1.35
CA ALA A 143 -1.56 -6.24 0.00
C ALA A 143 -1.56 -7.62 0.71
N LEU A 144 -0.93 -7.68 1.89
CA LEU A 144 -0.77 -8.89 2.69
C LEU A 144 -1.82 -8.96 3.80
N ALA A 145 -2.16 -7.82 4.39
CA ALA A 145 -3.19 -7.69 5.42
C ALA A 145 -3.67 -6.24 5.53
N ALA A 146 -4.88 -6.05 6.05
CA ALA A 146 -5.43 -4.74 6.33
C ALA A 146 -6.14 -4.72 7.68
N TRP A 147 -6.00 -3.61 8.41
CA TRP A 147 -6.64 -3.38 9.70
C TRP A 147 -7.52 -2.12 9.68
N ASN A 148 -8.82 -2.25 9.93
CA ASN A 148 -9.74 -1.14 10.12
C ASN A 148 -9.39 -0.39 11.39
N THR A 149 -9.21 0.93 11.26
CA THR A 149 -8.86 1.85 12.35
C THR A 149 -9.99 2.05 13.37
N ARG A 150 -11.23 1.64 13.04
CA ARG A 150 -12.33 1.59 13.99
C ARG A 150 -12.01 0.57 15.09
N PRO A 151 -12.08 0.96 16.38
CA PRO A 151 -11.98 0.01 17.48
C PRO A 151 -13.09 -1.04 17.37
N ALA A 152 -12.76 -2.32 17.59
CA ALA A 152 -13.78 -3.35 17.70
C ALA A 152 -14.78 -2.97 18.81
N GLY A 153 -16.06 -2.82 18.46
CA GLY A 153 -17.14 -2.57 19.43
C GLY A 153 -17.67 -1.14 19.54
N THR A 154 -17.39 -0.24 18.59
CA THR A 154 -18.08 1.07 18.54
C THR A 154 -19.18 1.01 17.47
N PRO A 155 -20.48 1.06 17.84
CA PRO A 155 -21.60 1.03 16.90
C PRO A 155 -21.58 2.20 15.91
#